data_AF-A0A925QV97-F1
#
_entry.id   AF-A0A925QV97-F1
#
_cell.length_a   1.000
_cell.length_b   1.000
_cell.length_c   1.000
_cell.angle_alpha   90.00
_cell.angle_beta   90.00
_cell.angle_gamma   90.00
#
_symmetry.space_group_name_H-M   'P 1'
#
loop_
_entity.id
_entity.type
_entity.pdbx_description
1 polymer ?
#
loop_
_entity_poly.entity_id
_entity_poly.type
_entity_poly.pdbx_seq_one_letter_code
_entity_poly.pdbx_strand_id
1 'polypeptide(L)'
;MKKLLFCAQFVLFVAFNFFLFLTIVEITDSRSFFSKFDHETPFYNGKEDFDPSLSRLSDISSLENYCDSIYNLKYSSDNSLSFEAEYPRIASAVVRKKFFHGYSSYGYSNNHMALMLEPLTGIWVSAIVIPDDIMKYPYAACSQQSIVTMALLKRKNFKTRMVGFDGGKKFGGHFCFEAYYNNSWHFFDPNQEPNDALLASYDRPSIEYLLEHNEILVSAYNHWAPERLLGMFNNYFYGKPNRFEAPNALVYQHITKFLSYTTWMFLLLAFLAVRKRYLRLLTPYYYNVRNRGFFIPSITGERSISYYSKTRA
;
A
#
# COMPACT_ATOMS: atom_id res chain seq x y z
N MET A 1 -33.36 -24.85 11.40
CA MET A 1 -32.81 -24.53 10.06
C MET A 1 -33.27 -23.18 9.48
N LYS A 2 -34.57 -22.85 9.41
CA LYS A 2 -35.06 -21.57 8.81
C LYS A 2 -34.52 -20.31 9.50
N LYS A 3 -34.57 -20.26 10.84
CA LYS A 3 -34.02 -19.14 11.63
C LYS A 3 -32.53 -18.92 11.37
N LEU A 4 -31.74 -20.00 11.32
CA LEU A 4 -30.30 -19.94 11.03
C LEU A 4 -30.01 -19.35 9.64
N LEU A 5 -30.72 -19.83 8.60
CA LEU A 5 -30.56 -19.29 7.24
C LEU A 5 -31.01 -17.83 7.13
N PHE A 6 -32.04 -17.44 7.88
CA PHE A 6 -32.48 -16.05 7.97
C PHE A 6 -31.41 -15.16 8.61
N CYS A 7 -30.84 -15.58 9.74
CA CYS A 7 -29.74 -14.85 10.36
C CYS A 7 -28.52 -14.78 9.44
N ALA A 8 -28.16 -15.90 8.80
CA ALA A 8 -27.01 -15.96 7.89
C ALA A 8 -27.17 -15.02 6.67
N GLN A 9 -28.33 -14.99 5.99
CA GLN A 9 -28.54 -14.05 4.89
C GLN A 9 -28.49 -12.59 5.37
N PHE A 10 -28.99 -12.30 6.57
CA PHE A 10 -28.95 -10.94 7.11
C PHE A 10 -27.51 -10.50 7.37
N VAL A 11 -26.71 -11.33 8.05
CA VAL A 11 -25.28 -11.06 8.29
C VAL A 11 -24.53 -10.89 6.97
N LEU A 12 -24.73 -11.78 6.00
CA LEU A 12 -24.08 -11.69 4.69
C LEU A 12 -24.49 -10.42 3.93
N PHE A 13 -25.76 -10.01 4.01
CA PHE A 13 -26.22 -8.77 3.38
C PHE A 13 -25.58 -7.54 4.01
N VAL A 14 -25.52 -7.48 5.35
CA VAL A 14 -24.85 -6.38 6.07
C VAL A 14 -23.36 -6.35 5.71
N ALA A 15 -22.68 -7.49 5.74
CA ALA A 15 -21.27 -7.59 5.38
C ALA A 15 -21.02 -7.17 3.92
N PHE A 16 -21.86 -7.61 2.97
CA PHE A 16 -21.79 -7.18 1.58
C PHE A 16 -21.84 -5.65 1.45
N ASN A 17 -22.84 -5.00 2.05
CA ASN A 17 -22.98 -3.55 1.97
C ASN A 17 -21.81 -2.83 2.65
N PHE A 18 -21.31 -3.34 3.77
CA PHE A 18 -20.14 -2.80 4.46
C PHE A 18 -18.88 -2.84 3.58
N PHE A 19 -18.54 -4.00 3.01
CA PHE A 19 -17.37 -4.10 2.15
C PHE A 19 -17.54 -3.35 0.83
N LEU A 20 -18.74 -3.32 0.25
CA LEU A 20 -19.02 -2.50 -0.93
C LEU A 20 -18.78 -1.02 -0.61
N PHE A 21 -19.22 -0.55 0.56
CA PHE A 21 -18.96 0.82 1.02
C PHE A 21 -17.47 1.10 1.17
N LEU A 22 -16.70 0.21 1.81
CA LEU A 22 -15.24 0.36 1.93
C LEU A 22 -14.55 0.40 0.55
N THR A 23 -14.95 -0.47 -0.38
CA THR A 23 -14.45 -0.45 -1.76
C THR A 23 -14.77 0.88 -2.46
N ILE A 24 -15.98 1.43 -2.27
CA ILE A 24 -16.35 2.73 -2.83
C ILE A 24 -15.47 3.83 -2.24
N VAL A 25 -15.29 3.87 -0.91
CA VAL A 25 -14.43 4.85 -0.23
C VAL A 25 -13.00 4.81 -0.73
N GLU A 26 -12.47 3.61 -0.98
CA GLU A 26 -11.14 3.40 -1.55
C GLU A 26 -11.02 3.88 -3.01
N ILE A 27 -12.06 3.67 -3.83
CA ILE A 27 -12.10 4.14 -5.22
C ILE A 27 -12.21 5.67 -5.29
N THR A 28 -12.97 6.28 -4.39
CA THR A 28 -13.20 7.73 -4.36
C THR A 28 -12.11 8.52 -3.61
N ASP A 29 -11.03 7.85 -3.18
CA ASP A 29 -9.92 8.39 -2.36
C ASP A 29 -10.42 9.30 -1.22
N SER A 30 -11.51 8.90 -0.56
CA SER A 30 -12.18 9.74 0.43
C SER A 30 -11.53 9.60 1.81
N ARG A 31 -10.26 9.99 1.90
CA ARG A 31 -9.38 9.86 3.07
C ARG A 31 -9.96 10.46 4.36
N SER A 32 -10.85 11.44 4.25
CA SER A 32 -11.42 12.14 5.40
C SER A 32 -12.37 11.30 6.26
N PHE A 33 -13.01 10.26 5.72
CA PHE A 33 -14.03 9.51 6.47
C PHE A 33 -13.45 8.58 7.54
N PHE A 34 -12.27 8.01 7.30
CA PHE A 34 -11.68 6.98 8.17
C PHE A 34 -10.30 7.34 8.71
N SER A 35 -9.79 8.54 8.47
CA SER A 35 -8.46 8.96 8.93
C SER A 35 -8.23 8.79 10.44
N LYS A 36 -9.29 8.82 11.26
CA LYS A 36 -9.22 8.57 12.71
C LYS A 36 -8.91 7.13 13.10
N PHE A 37 -9.14 6.18 12.19
CA PHE A 37 -8.91 4.75 12.40
C PHE A 37 -7.66 4.25 11.66
N ASP A 38 -7.01 5.12 10.90
CA ASP A 38 -5.73 4.85 10.26
C ASP A 38 -4.57 5.01 11.26
N HIS A 39 -3.37 4.63 10.83
CA HIS A 39 -2.14 4.92 11.58
C HIS A 39 -1.94 6.43 11.75
N GLU A 40 -1.34 6.83 12.88
CA GLU A 40 -1.02 8.23 13.13
C GLU A 40 -0.14 8.78 12.00
N THR A 41 -0.55 9.93 11.44
CA THR A 41 0.22 10.59 10.39
C THR A 41 1.44 11.27 11.02
N PRO A 42 2.67 10.97 10.56
CA PRO A 42 3.87 11.62 11.03
C PRO A 42 3.81 13.14 10.83
N PHE A 43 4.35 13.89 11.79
CA PHE A 43 4.46 15.34 11.71
C PHE A 43 5.88 15.76 11.34
N TYR A 44 6.02 16.65 10.36
CA TYR A 44 7.31 17.20 9.96
C TYR A 44 7.84 18.16 11.04
N ASN A 45 9.03 17.87 11.57
CA ASN A 45 9.59 18.60 12.70
C ASN A 45 10.50 19.79 12.30
N GLY A 46 10.70 20.02 11.01
CA GLY A 46 11.50 21.13 10.50
C GLY A 46 13.01 20.91 10.49
N LYS A 47 13.50 19.69 10.76
CA LYS A 47 14.94 19.37 10.82
C LYS A 47 15.46 18.63 9.60
N GLU A 48 14.62 17.82 8.95
CA GLU A 48 14.99 17.09 7.74
C GLU A 48 15.08 18.02 6.53
N ASP A 49 15.79 17.60 5.47
CA ASP A 49 15.94 18.33 4.21
C ASP A 49 14.66 18.38 3.34
N PHE A 50 13.50 18.12 3.95
CA PHE A 50 12.23 17.96 3.27
C PHE A 50 11.81 19.22 2.49
N ASP A 51 11.56 19.04 1.19
CA ASP A 51 11.06 20.05 0.27
C ASP A 51 9.60 19.70 -0.13
N PRO A 52 8.60 20.44 0.39
CA PRO A 52 7.19 20.21 0.08
C PRO A 52 6.88 20.28 -1.42
N SER A 53 7.65 21.02 -2.21
CA SER A 53 7.44 21.14 -3.66
C SER A 53 7.54 19.79 -4.37
N LEU A 54 8.35 18.86 -3.84
CA LEU A 54 8.54 17.53 -4.39
C LEU A 54 7.34 16.59 -4.16
N SER A 55 6.33 17.00 -3.39
CA SER A 55 5.09 16.22 -3.17
C SER A 55 4.35 15.86 -4.46
N ARG A 56 4.60 16.60 -5.56
CA ARG A 56 4.07 16.29 -6.90
C ARG A 56 4.60 14.99 -7.51
N LEU A 57 5.73 14.47 -7.01
CA LEU A 57 6.32 13.21 -7.46
C LEU A 57 5.55 12.07 -6.77
N SER A 58 4.52 11.55 -7.43
CA SER A 58 3.55 10.60 -6.84
C SER A 58 3.81 9.13 -7.17
N ASP A 59 4.77 8.84 -8.05
CA ASP A 59 5.13 7.49 -8.51
C ASP A 59 6.60 7.45 -9.00
N ILE A 60 7.14 6.25 -9.22
CA ILE A 60 8.54 6.08 -9.63
C ILE A 60 8.81 6.69 -11.00
N SER A 61 7.84 6.74 -11.91
CA SER A 61 8.03 7.31 -13.25
C SER A 61 8.16 8.84 -13.19
N SER A 62 7.36 9.50 -12.36
CA SER A 62 7.47 10.94 -12.10
C SER A 62 8.80 11.30 -11.42
N LEU A 63 9.26 10.46 -10.48
CA LEU A 63 10.57 10.59 -9.84
C LEU A 63 11.71 10.42 -10.86
N GLU A 64 11.64 9.39 -11.69
CA GLU A 64 12.60 9.10 -12.75
C GLU A 64 12.75 10.28 -13.71
N ASN A 65 11.64 10.79 -14.24
CA ASN A 65 11.64 11.95 -15.14
C ASN A 65 12.26 13.18 -14.47
N TYR A 66 12.00 13.40 -13.18
CA TYR A 66 12.59 14.52 -12.45
C TYR A 66 14.10 14.35 -12.26
N CYS A 67 14.57 13.17 -11.84
CA CYS A 67 15.99 12.85 -11.72
C CYS A 67 16.72 12.96 -13.07
N ASP A 68 16.12 12.45 -14.15
CA ASP A 68 16.63 12.58 -15.52
C ASP A 68 16.77 14.05 -15.93
N SER A 69 15.80 14.90 -15.58
CA SER A 69 15.88 16.34 -15.86
C SER A 69 17.06 17.00 -15.14
N ILE A 70 17.31 16.66 -13.87
CA ILE A 70 18.44 17.19 -13.09
C ILE A 70 19.76 16.70 -13.68
N TYR A 71 19.84 15.40 -14.01
CA TYR A 71 21.04 14.82 -14.61
C TYR A 71 21.37 15.49 -15.95
N ASN A 72 20.39 15.66 -16.84
CA ASN A 72 20.60 16.28 -18.14
C ASN A 72 21.07 17.74 -18.04
N LEU A 73 20.54 18.50 -17.07
CA LEU A 73 20.99 19.87 -16.80
C LEU A 73 22.46 19.92 -16.34
N LYS A 74 22.84 19.01 -15.44
CA LYS A 74 24.22 18.89 -14.97
C LYS A 74 25.16 18.44 -16.09
N TYR A 75 24.79 17.40 -16.83
CA TYR A 75 25.55 16.88 -17.94
C TYR A 75 25.77 17.94 -19.02
N SER A 76 24.75 18.74 -19.35
CA SER A 76 24.89 19.85 -20.30
C SER A 76 25.86 20.94 -19.85
N SER A 77 26.11 21.05 -18.55
CA SER A 77 27.05 22.02 -17.96
C SER A 77 28.46 21.46 -17.81
N ASP A 78 28.58 20.14 -17.64
CA ASP A 78 29.82 19.41 -17.51
C ASP A 78 29.69 18.02 -18.14
N ASN A 79 30.19 17.89 -19.37
CA ASN A 79 30.14 16.63 -20.14
C ASN A 79 31.08 15.54 -19.59
N SER A 80 31.90 15.83 -18.57
CA SER A 80 32.80 14.85 -17.94
C SER A 80 32.15 14.03 -16.83
N LEU A 81 30.90 14.35 -16.47
CA LEU A 81 30.15 13.64 -15.43
C LEU A 81 29.92 12.17 -15.81
N SER A 82 30.35 11.26 -14.91
CA SER A 82 29.99 9.84 -15.00
C SER A 82 28.53 9.66 -14.60
N PHE A 83 27.74 9.08 -15.51
CA PHE A 83 26.35 8.69 -15.23
C PHE A 83 26.29 7.75 -14.02
N GLU A 84 27.22 6.80 -13.95
CA GLU A 84 27.19 5.77 -12.92
C GLU A 84 27.43 6.31 -11.51
N ALA A 85 28.29 7.32 -11.36
CA ALA A 85 28.53 7.95 -10.06
C ALA A 85 27.47 9.01 -9.73
N GLU A 86 27.07 9.81 -10.73
CA GLU A 86 26.26 11.00 -10.48
C GLU A 86 24.76 10.69 -10.36
N TYR A 87 24.24 9.75 -11.14
CA TYR A 87 22.81 9.45 -11.13
C TYR A 87 22.31 8.88 -9.78
N PRO A 88 22.99 7.92 -9.13
CA PRO A 88 22.62 7.46 -7.79
C PRO A 88 22.67 8.57 -6.73
N ARG A 89 23.62 9.51 -6.85
CA ARG A 89 23.71 10.67 -5.98
C ARG A 89 22.53 11.61 -6.15
N ILE A 90 22.14 11.91 -7.40
CA ILE A 90 20.93 12.68 -7.70
C ILE A 90 19.70 11.99 -7.14
N ALA A 91 19.52 10.70 -7.42
CA ALA A 91 18.37 9.92 -6.95
C ALA A 91 18.25 9.94 -5.41
N SER A 92 19.35 9.66 -4.70
CA SER A 92 19.39 9.68 -3.24
C SER A 92 19.09 11.06 -2.68
N ALA A 93 19.63 12.13 -3.28
CA ALA A 93 19.39 13.50 -2.84
C ALA A 93 17.95 13.96 -3.08
N VAL A 94 17.34 13.57 -4.20
CA VAL A 94 15.92 13.88 -4.47
C VAL A 94 15.02 13.14 -3.50
N VAL A 95 15.28 11.85 -3.23
CA VAL A 95 14.48 11.06 -2.29
C VAL A 95 14.62 11.59 -0.86
N ARG A 96 15.83 11.96 -0.42
CA ARG A 96 16.07 12.64 0.86
C ARG A 96 15.17 13.87 1.02
N LYS A 97 15.11 14.72 0.00
CA LYS A 97 14.26 15.93 0.00
C LYS A 97 12.77 15.63 -0.17
N LYS A 98 12.40 14.49 -0.76
CA LYS A 98 11.01 14.12 -1.01
C LYS A 98 10.27 13.68 0.25
N PHE A 99 10.98 13.15 1.23
CA PHE A 99 10.39 12.50 2.40
C PHE A 99 10.97 13.04 3.70
N PHE A 100 10.11 13.51 4.61
CA PHE A 100 10.47 13.61 6.02
C PHE A 100 10.32 12.25 6.73
N HIS A 101 10.87 12.12 7.94
CA HIS A 101 10.91 10.84 8.63
C HIS A 101 9.52 10.39 9.12
N GLY A 102 9.12 9.16 8.77
CA GLY A 102 7.92 8.51 9.32
C GLY A 102 7.41 7.37 8.45
N TYR A 103 6.80 6.34 9.05
CA TYR A 103 6.28 5.22 8.28
C TYR A 103 5.05 5.62 7.46
N SER A 104 5.09 5.33 6.15
CA SER A 104 3.88 5.30 5.31
C SER A 104 3.21 3.93 5.42
N SER A 105 1.94 3.90 5.80
CA SER A 105 1.17 2.68 6.00
C SER A 105 -0.14 2.74 5.23
N TYR A 106 -0.64 1.58 4.82
CA TYR A 106 -2.01 1.49 4.31
C TYR A 106 -3.04 1.80 5.40
N GLY A 107 -4.10 2.45 4.96
CA GLY A 107 -5.28 2.81 5.72
C GLY A 107 -6.57 2.26 5.09
N TYR A 108 -7.70 2.62 5.67
CA TYR A 108 -9.02 2.21 5.16
C TYR A 108 -9.33 2.78 3.77
N SER A 109 -8.73 3.91 3.38
CA SER A 109 -9.00 4.56 2.10
C SER A 109 -8.11 4.06 0.95
N ASN A 110 -7.15 3.16 1.18
CA ASN A 110 -6.20 2.76 0.14
C ASN A 110 -5.86 1.26 0.12
N ASN A 111 -6.03 0.52 1.21
CA ASN A 111 -6.01 -0.95 1.25
C ASN A 111 -6.57 -1.41 2.59
N HIS A 112 -7.89 -1.29 2.76
CA HIS A 112 -8.54 -1.57 4.04
C HIS A 112 -8.32 -3.01 4.52
N MET A 113 -8.20 -3.98 3.61
CA MET A 113 -7.91 -5.37 3.99
C MET A 113 -6.53 -5.55 4.61
N ALA A 114 -5.51 -4.79 4.18
CA ALA A 114 -4.19 -4.84 4.80
C ALA A 114 -4.24 -4.34 6.25
N LEU A 115 -4.93 -3.23 6.49
CA LEU A 115 -5.10 -2.69 7.83
C LEU A 115 -5.94 -3.61 8.73
N MET A 116 -7.07 -4.13 8.22
CA MET A 116 -7.96 -5.00 8.99
C MET A 116 -7.32 -6.35 9.36
N LEU A 117 -6.43 -6.89 8.52
CA LEU A 117 -5.79 -8.18 8.76
C LEU A 117 -4.46 -8.08 9.50
N GLU A 118 -3.88 -6.88 9.64
CA GLU A 118 -2.62 -6.65 10.35
C GLU A 118 -2.57 -7.27 11.76
N PRO A 119 -3.60 -7.13 12.62
CA PRO A 119 -3.59 -7.76 13.95
C PRO A 119 -3.45 -9.29 13.93
N LEU A 120 -3.78 -9.95 12.81
CA LEU A 120 -3.72 -11.41 12.66
C LEU A 120 -2.39 -11.89 12.08
N THR A 121 -1.74 -11.07 11.26
CA THR A 121 -0.54 -11.48 10.49
C THR A 121 0.77 -10.93 11.05
N GLY A 122 0.69 -10.06 12.06
CA GLY A 122 1.84 -9.45 12.71
C GLY A 122 1.88 -7.94 12.50
N ILE A 123 2.46 -7.25 13.47
CA ILE A 123 2.54 -5.79 13.49
C ILE A 123 3.36 -5.30 12.29
N TRP A 124 2.91 -4.23 11.64
CA TRP A 124 3.59 -3.50 10.55
C TRP A 124 3.49 -4.10 9.15
N VAL A 125 2.68 -5.14 8.92
CA VAL A 125 2.45 -5.63 7.54
C VAL A 125 1.72 -4.61 6.66
N SER A 126 1.06 -3.62 7.29
CA SER A 126 0.44 -2.48 6.62
C SER A 126 1.45 -1.42 6.18
N ALA A 127 2.69 -1.44 6.70
CA ALA A 127 3.75 -0.52 6.28
C ALA A 127 4.09 -0.76 4.81
N ILE A 128 3.92 0.27 3.98
CA ILE A 128 3.94 0.13 2.52
C ILE A 128 5.34 -0.27 2.07
N VAL A 129 5.44 -1.31 1.24
CA VAL A 129 6.70 -1.70 0.58
C VAL A 129 6.66 -1.49 -0.93
N ILE A 130 5.48 -1.28 -1.53
CA ILE A 130 5.34 -1.02 -2.97
C ILE A 130 5.85 0.40 -3.28
N PRO A 131 6.90 0.57 -4.12
CA PRO A 131 7.53 1.88 -4.34
C PRO A 131 6.56 2.97 -4.82
N ASP A 132 5.69 2.66 -5.80
CA ASP A 132 4.71 3.62 -6.31
C ASP A 132 3.67 4.03 -5.26
N ASP A 133 3.39 3.18 -4.26
CA ASP A 133 2.49 3.51 -3.17
C ASP A 133 3.20 4.34 -2.09
N ILE A 134 4.50 4.12 -1.83
CA ILE A 134 5.31 4.96 -0.94
C ILE A 134 5.37 6.39 -1.47
N MET A 135 5.57 6.57 -2.78
CA MET A 135 5.70 7.89 -3.42
C MET A 135 4.49 8.81 -3.23
N LYS A 136 3.31 8.26 -2.94
CA LYS A 136 2.07 9.02 -2.68
C LYS A 136 2.09 9.81 -1.37
N TYR A 137 3.08 9.59 -0.51
CA TYR A 137 3.21 10.24 0.79
C TYR A 137 4.37 11.24 0.82
N PRO A 138 4.30 12.30 1.65
CA PRO A 138 5.43 13.20 1.89
C PRO A 138 6.38 12.69 2.98
N TYR A 139 6.13 11.51 3.55
CA TYR A 139 6.96 10.89 4.59
C TYR A 139 7.22 9.43 4.28
N ALA A 140 8.39 8.95 4.67
CA ALA A 140 8.80 7.56 4.50
C ALA A 140 9.88 7.19 5.53
N ALA A 141 9.82 5.96 6.04
CA ALA A 141 10.86 5.41 6.91
C ALA A 141 12.14 5.11 6.11
N CYS A 142 13.26 4.86 6.80
CA CYS A 142 14.55 4.58 6.16
C CYS A 142 14.50 3.46 5.11
N SER A 143 13.78 2.38 5.42
CA SER A 143 13.58 1.27 4.49
C SER A 143 12.76 1.68 3.26
N GLN A 144 11.73 2.49 3.44
CA GLN A 144 10.84 2.93 2.36
C GLN A 144 11.54 3.89 1.40
N GLN A 145 12.33 4.84 1.94
CA GLN A 145 13.14 5.74 1.13
C GLN A 145 14.19 4.98 0.30
N SER A 146 14.85 3.99 0.92
CA SER A 146 15.82 3.15 0.22
C SER A 146 15.15 2.25 -0.83
N ILE A 147 13.97 1.66 -0.54
CA ILE A 147 13.18 0.88 -1.51
C ILE A 147 12.84 1.71 -2.75
N VAL A 148 12.37 2.94 -2.57
CA VAL A 148 12.08 3.88 -3.68
C VAL A 148 13.32 4.14 -4.52
N THR A 149 14.44 4.46 -3.86
CA THR A 149 15.69 4.78 -4.56
C THR A 149 16.23 3.58 -5.33
N MET A 150 16.25 2.40 -4.70
CA MET A 150 16.67 1.15 -5.34
C MET A 150 15.76 0.77 -6.53
N ALA A 151 14.45 0.98 -6.41
CA ALA A 151 13.49 0.73 -7.49
C ALA A 151 13.75 1.63 -8.72
N LEU A 152 14.00 2.92 -8.49
CA LEU A 152 14.41 3.86 -9.53
C LEU A 152 15.73 3.41 -10.18
N LEU A 153 16.76 3.16 -9.38
CA LEU A 153 18.08 2.77 -9.88
C LEU A 153 18.06 1.46 -10.69
N LYS A 154 17.23 0.51 -10.28
CA LYS A 154 17.02 -0.73 -11.03
C LYS A 154 16.43 -0.48 -12.42
N ARG A 155 15.54 0.51 -12.60
CA ARG A 155 15.03 0.91 -13.94
C ARG A 155 16.13 1.46 -14.84
N LYS A 156 17.15 2.07 -14.25
CA LYS A 156 18.35 2.60 -14.94
C LYS A 156 19.50 1.57 -15.02
N ASN A 157 19.21 0.28 -14.81
CA ASN A 157 20.14 -0.84 -14.89
C ASN A 157 21.29 -0.84 -13.86
N PHE A 158 21.18 -0.08 -12.77
CA PHE A 158 22.13 -0.20 -11.67
C PHE A 158 21.93 -1.51 -10.91
N LYS A 159 23.04 -2.10 -10.48
CA LYS A 159 23.02 -3.14 -9.45
C LYS A 159 22.95 -2.46 -8.09
N THR A 160 21.93 -2.79 -7.31
CA THR A 160 21.77 -2.30 -5.93
C THR A 160 21.65 -3.46 -4.96
N ARG A 161 22.01 -3.24 -3.69
CA ARG A 161 21.75 -4.18 -2.60
C ARG A 161 21.34 -3.42 -1.35
N MET A 162 20.46 -4.01 -0.55
CA MET A 162 20.17 -3.51 0.79
C MET A 162 21.40 -3.62 1.69
N VAL A 163 21.53 -2.64 2.59
CA VAL A 163 22.36 -2.72 3.79
C VAL A 163 21.44 -2.55 5.00
N GLY A 164 21.28 -3.62 5.77
CA GLY A 164 20.51 -3.60 7.01
C GLY A 164 21.41 -3.52 8.22
N PHE A 165 20.96 -2.83 9.26
CA PHE A 165 21.67 -2.67 10.52
C PHE A 165 20.79 -3.12 11.69
N ASP A 166 21.40 -3.80 12.67
CA ASP A 166 20.78 -4.22 13.92
C ASP A 166 21.57 -3.71 15.13
N GLY A 167 21.20 -2.51 15.59
CA GLY A 167 21.72 -1.93 16.83
C GLY A 167 21.08 -2.51 18.10
N GLY A 168 20.33 -3.60 17.99
CA GLY A 168 19.60 -4.23 19.08
C GLY A 168 18.53 -3.33 19.69
N LYS A 169 18.05 -3.69 20.89
CA LYS A 169 17.00 -2.95 21.60
C LYS A 169 17.41 -1.53 22.00
N LYS A 170 18.72 -1.26 22.15
CA LYS A 170 19.25 0.03 22.62
C LYS A 170 19.26 1.08 21.51
N PHE A 171 19.70 0.70 20.31
CA PHE A 171 19.94 1.66 19.23
C PHE A 171 18.95 1.52 18.06
N GLY A 172 18.21 0.42 18.00
CA GLY A 172 17.23 0.14 16.94
C GLY A 172 17.87 -0.38 15.66
N GLY A 173 17.03 -0.66 14.67
CA GLY A 173 17.47 -1.04 13.33
C GLY A 173 17.56 0.15 12.39
N HIS A 174 18.36 0.03 11.35
CA HIS A 174 18.42 1.00 10.26
C HIS A 174 18.52 0.29 8.91
N PHE A 175 18.11 0.98 7.85
CA PHE A 175 18.07 0.43 6.50
C PHE A 175 18.60 1.47 5.51
N CYS A 176 19.61 1.06 4.76
CA CYS A 176 20.23 1.81 3.67
C CYS A 176 20.37 0.92 2.42
N PHE A 177 21.08 1.41 1.42
CA PHE A 177 21.45 0.61 0.27
C PHE A 177 22.84 0.97 -0.25
N GLU A 178 23.37 0.09 -1.08
CA GLU A 178 24.55 0.36 -1.90
C GLU A 178 24.21 0.21 -3.38
N ALA A 179 24.87 1.02 -4.21
CA ALA A 179 24.87 0.88 -5.65
C ALA A 179 26.26 0.43 -6.13
N TYR A 180 26.30 -0.46 -7.12
CA TYR A 180 27.55 -0.96 -7.69
C TYR A 180 27.87 -0.23 -8.99
N TYR A 181 29.00 0.46 -9.01
CA TYR A 181 29.58 1.11 -10.19
C TYR A 181 31.11 1.15 -10.03
N ASN A 182 31.85 1.42 -11.12
CA ASN A 182 33.31 1.48 -11.11
C ASN A 182 34.00 0.28 -10.43
N ASN A 183 33.42 -0.92 -10.61
CA ASN A 183 33.88 -2.18 -10.05
C ASN A 183 33.83 -2.27 -8.49
N SER A 184 33.10 -1.39 -7.81
CA SER A 184 32.99 -1.38 -6.34
C SER A 184 31.57 -1.02 -5.85
N TRP A 185 31.31 -1.22 -4.55
CA TRP A 185 30.04 -0.87 -3.92
C TRP A 185 30.14 0.49 -3.24
N HIS A 186 29.13 1.32 -3.43
CA HIS A 186 29.10 2.69 -2.91
C HIS A 186 27.87 2.89 -2.03
N PHE A 187 28.06 3.41 -0.82
CA PHE A 187 27.05 3.51 0.22
C PHE A 187 26.16 4.76 0.11
N PHE A 188 24.84 4.55 0.22
CA PHE A 188 23.83 5.60 0.18
C PHE A 188 22.84 5.47 1.33
N ASP A 189 22.58 6.60 1.99
CA ASP A 189 21.58 6.72 3.05
C ASP A 189 20.70 7.94 2.77
N PRO A 190 19.53 7.76 2.13
CA PRO A 190 18.63 8.87 1.84
C PRO A 190 17.91 9.40 3.09
N ASN A 191 17.94 8.69 4.23
CA ASN A 191 17.10 8.99 5.40
C ASN A 191 17.84 9.68 6.54
N GLN A 192 19.04 9.22 6.88
CA GLN A 192 19.84 9.76 7.99
C GLN A 192 20.77 10.89 7.54
N GLU A 193 20.65 11.30 6.28
CA GLU A 193 21.17 12.59 5.85
C GLU A 193 22.67 12.81 6.08
N PRO A 194 23.56 11.84 5.76
CA PRO A 194 24.99 12.04 5.95
C PRO A 194 25.50 13.21 5.11
N ASN A 195 26.67 13.74 5.49
CA ASN A 195 27.38 14.74 4.72
C ASN A 195 27.81 14.17 3.36
N ASP A 196 27.00 14.47 2.33
CA ASP A 196 27.17 13.94 0.98
C ASP A 196 28.49 14.37 0.35
N ALA A 197 28.94 15.60 0.61
CA ALA A 197 30.19 16.14 0.10
C ALA A 197 31.41 15.43 0.71
N LEU A 198 31.35 15.11 2.01
CA LEU A 198 32.39 14.33 2.67
C LEU A 198 32.47 12.92 2.10
N LEU A 199 31.34 12.22 1.97
CA LEU A 199 31.36 10.87 1.39
C LEU A 199 31.87 10.90 -0.06
N ALA A 200 31.49 11.91 -0.84
CA ALA A 200 31.97 12.09 -2.22
C ALA A 200 33.49 12.33 -2.30
N SER A 201 34.12 13.01 -1.31
CA SER A 201 35.58 13.19 -1.31
C SER A 201 36.37 11.90 -1.11
N TYR A 202 35.72 10.84 -0.63
CA TYR A 202 36.27 9.49 -0.51
C TYR A 202 35.77 8.54 -1.61
N ASP A 203 35.26 9.08 -2.73
CA ASP A 203 34.60 8.31 -3.80
C ASP A 203 33.42 7.45 -3.30
N ARG A 204 32.76 7.91 -2.25
CA ARG A 204 31.59 7.27 -1.60
C ARG A 204 31.83 5.77 -1.37
N PRO A 205 32.68 5.43 -0.38
CA PRO A 205 33.10 4.05 -0.19
C PRO A 205 31.94 3.15 0.26
N SER A 206 32.17 1.84 0.30
CA SER A 206 31.22 0.87 0.84
C SER A 206 31.02 1.04 2.34
N ILE A 207 29.95 0.46 2.88
CA ILE A 207 29.72 0.44 4.33
C ILE A 207 30.82 -0.31 5.08
N GLU A 208 31.36 -1.37 4.48
CA GLU A 208 32.48 -2.14 5.03
C GLU A 208 33.69 -1.25 5.27
N TYR A 209 34.08 -0.44 4.28
CA TYR A 209 35.17 0.52 4.42
C TYR A 209 34.88 1.57 5.49
N LEU A 210 33.64 2.11 5.53
CA LEU A 210 33.25 3.12 6.51
C LEU A 210 33.31 2.61 7.96
N LEU A 211 33.05 1.32 8.18
CA LEU A 211 33.14 0.69 9.51
C LEU A 211 34.58 0.38 9.93
N GLU A 212 35.48 0.17 8.97
CA GLU A 212 36.92 0.09 9.23
C GLU A 212 37.52 1.48 9.54
N HIS A 213 36.89 2.55 9.04
CA HIS A 213 37.32 3.95 9.16
C HIS A 213 36.25 4.79 9.87
N ASN A 214 35.98 4.43 11.13
CA ASN A 214 34.89 5.00 11.94
C ASN A 214 34.94 6.54 12.04
N GLU A 215 36.11 7.16 11.95
CA GLU A 215 36.26 8.62 11.93
C GLU A 215 35.57 9.28 10.73
N ILE A 216 35.56 8.62 9.56
CA ILE A 216 34.87 9.09 8.37
C ILE A 216 33.37 8.96 8.58
N LEU A 217 32.92 7.82 9.10
CA LEU A 217 31.51 7.58 9.41
C LEU A 217 30.99 8.59 10.45
N VAL A 218 31.68 8.77 11.58
CA VAL A 218 31.28 9.74 12.61
C VAL A 218 31.27 11.17 12.07
N SER A 219 32.23 11.53 11.22
CA SER A 219 32.26 12.86 10.59
C SER A 219 31.13 13.05 9.58
N ALA A 220 30.75 12.00 8.84
CA ALA A 220 29.65 12.05 7.88
C ALA A 220 28.29 12.21 8.58
N TYR A 221 28.15 11.65 9.78
CA TYR A 221 26.94 11.70 10.60
C TYR A 221 27.11 12.58 11.85
N ASN A 222 27.77 13.73 11.70
CA ASN A 222 28.16 14.62 12.80
C ASN A 222 27.00 15.16 13.66
N HIS A 223 25.75 15.00 13.24
CA HIS A 223 24.55 15.36 13.98
C HIS A 223 24.08 14.27 14.96
N TRP A 224 24.70 13.08 14.91
CA TRP A 224 24.46 11.97 15.84
C TRP A 224 25.58 11.86 16.89
N ALA A 225 25.21 11.43 18.09
CA ALA A 225 26.21 11.06 19.10
C ALA A 225 27.01 9.84 18.62
N PRO A 226 28.37 9.86 18.67
CA PRO A 226 29.20 8.77 18.15
C PRO A 226 28.86 7.39 18.73
N GLU A 227 28.57 7.30 20.03
CA GLU A 227 28.17 6.04 20.67
C GLU A 227 26.90 5.47 20.03
N ARG A 228 25.91 6.32 19.76
CA ARG A 228 24.64 5.91 19.15
C ARG A 228 24.82 5.49 17.70
N LEU A 229 25.61 6.24 16.95
CA LEU A 229 25.90 5.95 15.54
C LEU A 229 26.64 4.60 15.43
N LEU A 230 27.77 4.45 16.12
CA LEU A 230 28.55 3.22 16.08
C LEU A 230 27.74 2.05 16.61
N GLY A 231 26.99 2.23 17.70
CA GLY A 231 26.11 1.20 18.24
C GLY A 231 25.02 0.73 17.27
N MET A 232 24.50 1.62 16.42
CA MET A 232 23.52 1.30 15.38
C MET A 232 24.16 0.58 14.20
N PHE A 233 25.33 1.04 13.74
CA PHE A 233 25.97 0.59 12.51
C PHE A 233 26.87 -0.65 12.66
N ASN A 234 27.28 -0.99 13.89
CA ASN A 234 28.27 -2.05 14.14
C ASN A 234 27.86 -3.45 13.66
N ASN A 235 26.57 -3.77 13.66
CA ASN A 235 26.07 -5.06 13.16
C ASN A 235 25.28 -4.83 11.88
N TYR A 236 25.89 -5.11 10.74
CA TYR A 236 25.25 -4.96 9.44
C TYR A 236 25.15 -6.28 8.68
N PHE A 237 24.23 -6.33 7.70
CA PHE A 237 24.08 -7.45 6.79
C PHE A 237 23.66 -6.97 5.40
N TYR A 238 24.01 -7.74 4.38
CA TYR A 238 23.67 -7.43 2.98
C TYR A 238 22.43 -8.19 2.51
N GLY A 239 21.59 -7.50 1.74
CA GLY A 239 20.60 -8.11 0.87
C GLY A 239 21.25 -8.75 -0.36
N LYS A 240 20.49 -9.59 -1.08
CA LYS A 240 20.95 -10.13 -2.37
C LYS A 240 20.89 -9.03 -3.44
N PRO A 241 21.90 -8.84 -4.29
CA PRO A 241 21.88 -7.84 -5.35
C PRO A 241 20.62 -7.91 -6.23
N ASN A 242 19.99 -6.76 -6.49
CA ASN A 242 18.79 -6.57 -7.31
C ASN A 242 17.55 -7.38 -6.91
N ARG A 243 17.55 -7.96 -5.71
CA ARG A 243 16.37 -8.62 -5.12
C ARG A 243 15.48 -7.58 -4.47
N PHE A 244 14.17 -7.75 -4.60
CA PHE A 244 13.21 -6.91 -3.87
C PHE A 244 13.23 -7.27 -2.38
N GLU A 245 13.21 -6.24 -1.55
CA GLU A 245 13.29 -6.36 -0.10
C GLU A 245 11.89 -6.55 0.49
N ALA A 246 11.74 -7.42 1.50
CA ALA A 246 10.44 -7.82 2.04
C ALA A 246 9.45 -8.45 1.01
N PRO A 247 9.85 -9.53 0.30
CA PRO A 247 8.98 -10.18 -0.71
C PRO A 247 7.66 -10.72 -0.12
N ASN A 248 7.65 -11.14 1.14
CA ASN A 248 6.43 -11.61 1.80
C ASN A 248 5.43 -10.47 2.04
N ALA A 249 5.92 -9.28 2.43
CA ALA A 249 5.10 -8.10 2.59
C ALA A 249 4.53 -7.65 1.23
N LEU A 250 5.33 -7.72 0.16
CA LEU A 250 4.85 -7.41 -1.19
C LEU A 250 3.68 -8.32 -1.59
N VAL A 251 3.82 -9.63 -1.39
CA VAL A 251 2.75 -10.61 -1.70
C VAL A 251 1.51 -10.32 -0.85
N TYR A 252 1.69 -10.10 0.45
CA TYR A 252 0.61 -9.73 1.35
C TYR A 252 -0.15 -8.48 0.87
N GLN A 253 0.57 -7.42 0.50
CA GLN A 253 0.00 -6.15 0.07
C GLN A 253 -0.77 -6.28 -1.24
N HIS A 254 -0.26 -7.04 -2.22
CA HIS A 254 -1.00 -7.31 -3.45
C HIS A 254 -2.26 -8.16 -3.22
N ILE A 255 -2.18 -9.21 -2.39
CA ILE A 255 -3.33 -10.06 -2.09
C ILE A 255 -4.40 -9.25 -1.36
N THR A 256 -4.03 -8.50 -0.33
CA THR A 256 -4.97 -7.67 0.42
C THR A 256 -5.57 -6.58 -0.45
N LYS A 257 -4.79 -5.94 -1.33
CA LYS A 257 -5.31 -4.98 -2.30
C LYS A 257 -6.34 -5.61 -3.23
N PHE A 258 -6.07 -6.81 -3.75
CA PHE A 258 -7.04 -7.55 -4.56
C PHE A 258 -8.32 -7.88 -3.77
N LEU A 259 -8.20 -8.31 -2.51
CA LEU A 259 -9.33 -8.59 -1.63
C LEU A 259 -10.14 -7.33 -1.31
N SER A 260 -9.48 -6.17 -1.15
CA SER A 260 -10.14 -4.87 -0.91
C SER A 260 -11.10 -4.51 -2.04
N TYR A 261 -10.81 -4.90 -3.28
CA TYR A 261 -11.71 -4.66 -4.41
C TYR A 261 -12.76 -5.76 -4.68
N THR A 262 -12.59 -6.96 -4.13
CA THR A 262 -13.37 -8.14 -4.56
C THR A 262 -14.16 -8.83 -3.46
N THR A 263 -13.86 -8.61 -2.18
CA THR A 263 -14.53 -9.27 -1.04
C THR A 263 -16.05 -9.10 -1.06
N TRP A 264 -16.55 -7.92 -1.42
CA TRP A 264 -17.99 -7.64 -1.52
C TRP A 264 -18.70 -8.58 -2.50
N MET A 265 -18.05 -8.97 -3.60
CA MET A 265 -18.62 -9.84 -4.63
C MET A 265 -18.82 -11.27 -4.09
N PHE A 266 -17.83 -11.79 -3.35
CA PHE A 266 -17.96 -13.10 -2.71
C PHE A 266 -19.09 -13.12 -1.67
N LEU A 267 -19.21 -12.05 -0.89
CA LEU A 267 -20.29 -11.89 0.10
C LEU A 267 -21.67 -11.80 -0.58
N LEU A 268 -21.78 -11.10 -1.70
CA LEU A 268 -23.00 -11.04 -2.51
C LEU A 268 -23.40 -12.43 -3.04
N LEU A 269 -22.45 -13.17 -3.62
CA LEU A 269 -22.70 -14.53 -4.13
C LEU A 269 -23.14 -15.48 -3.00
N ALA A 270 -22.46 -15.43 -1.85
CA ALA A 270 -22.84 -16.20 -0.66
C ALA A 270 -24.25 -15.83 -0.18
N PHE A 271 -24.56 -14.52 -0.10
CA PHE A 271 -25.90 -14.04 0.25
C PHE A 271 -26.97 -14.61 -0.69
N LEU A 272 -26.76 -14.53 -2.01
CA LEU A 272 -27.71 -15.05 -3.00
C LEU A 272 -27.91 -16.56 -2.87
N ALA A 273 -26.83 -17.31 -2.62
CA ALA A 273 -26.90 -18.76 -2.41
C ALA A 273 -27.71 -19.12 -1.15
N VAL A 274 -27.46 -18.44 -0.02
CA VAL A 274 -28.20 -18.65 1.24
C VAL A 274 -29.66 -18.24 1.09
N ARG A 275 -29.94 -17.09 0.46
CA ARG A 275 -31.31 -16.62 0.18
C ARG A 275 -32.09 -17.61 -0.69
N LYS A 276 -31.47 -18.13 -1.76
CA LYS A 276 -32.08 -19.15 -2.62
C LYS A 276 -32.45 -20.41 -1.83
N ARG A 277 -31.57 -20.87 -0.92
CA ARG A 277 -31.84 -22.01 -0.05
C ARG A 277 -32.94 -21.73 0.97
N TYR A 278 -32.94 -20.55 1.58
CA TYR A 278 -33.99 -20.11 2.51
C TYR A 278 -35.36 -20.09 1.84
N LEU A 279 -35.47 -19.49 0.66
CA LEU A 279 -36.72 -19.40 -0.10
C LEU A 279 -37.30 -20.78 -0.42
N ARG A 280 -36.47 -21.73 -0.89
CA ARG A 280 -36.90 -23.13 -1.15
C ARG A 280 -37.55 -23.80 0.07
N LEU A 281 -37.07 -23.50 1.28
CA LEU A 281 -37.62 -24.07 2.53
C LEU A 281 -38.91 -23.38 2.98
N LEU A 282 -39.21 -22.18 2.47
CA LEU A 282 -40.50 -21.50 2.65
C LEU A 282 -41.53 -21.96 1.61
N THR A 283 -41.09 -22.44 0.44
CA THR A 283 -41.96 -22.88 -0.66
C THR A 283 -42.76 -24.20 -0.45
N PRO A 284 -42.68 -25.00 0.63
CA PRO A 284 -43.61 -26.13 0.80
C PRO A 284 -45.09 -25.72 0.91
N TYR A 285 -45.38 -24.43 1.18
CA TYR A 285 -46.76 -23.93 1.33
C TYR A 285 -47.31 -23.28 0.05
N TYR A 286 -46.47 -22.65 -0.79
CA TYR A 286 -46.95 -21.93 -1.98
C TYR A 286 -47.23 -22.83 -3.20
N TYR A 287 -46.59 -24.01 -3.29
CA TYR A 287 -46.88 -24.95 -4.39
C TYR A 287 -48.18 -25.75 -4.18
N ASN A 288 -48.68 -25.85 -2.94
CA ASN A 288 -49.98 -26.49 -2.65
C ASN A 288 -51.18 -25.55 -2.86
N VAL A 289 -50.98 -24.22 -2.89
CA VAL A 289 -52.06 -23.25 -3.16
C VAL A 289 -52.28 -23.05 -4.66
N ARG A 290 -51.26 -23.29 -5.50
CA ARG A 290 -51.42 -23.21 -6.96
C ARG A 290 -51.99 -24.48 -7.61
N ASN A 291 -51.89 -25.63 -6.93
CA ASN A 291 -52.44 -26.92 -7.38
C ASN A 291 -53.73 -27.36 -6.66
N ARG A 292 -54.18 -26.65 -5.62
CA ARG A 292 -55.60 -26.71 -5.23
C ARG A 292 -56.33 -25.76 -6.14
N GLY A 293 -56.89 -26.30 -7.22
CA GLY A 293 -57.69 -25.55 -8.17
C GLY A 293 -58.63 -24.63 -7.41
N PHE A 294 -58.61 -23.35 -7.79
CA PHE A 294 -59.77 -22.50 -7.59
C PHE A 294 -60.93 -23.23 -8.26
N PHE A 295 -61.70 -23.97 -7.47
CA PHE A 295 -63.04 -24.40 -7.83
C PHE A 295 -63.81 -23.09 -7.95
N ILE A 296 -63.91 -22.56 -9.18
CA ILE A 296 -64.95 -21.62 -9.52
C ILE A 296 -66.24 -22.43 -9.37
N PRO A 297 -67.12 -22.15 -8.40
CA PRO A 297 -68.42 -22.79 -8.40
C PRO A 297 -69.11 -22.39 -9.70
N SER A 298 -69.41 -23.36 -10.56
CA SER A 298 -70.28 -23.11 -11.71
C SER A 298 -71.64 -22.71 -11.15
N ILE A 299 -71.96 -21.43 -11.23
CA ILE A 299 -73.32 -20.94 -11.03
C ILE A 299 -74.12 -21.36 -12.27
N THR A 300 -74.47 -22.64 -12.36
CA THR A 300 -75.60 -23.08 -13.17
C THR A 300 -76.85 -22.97 -12.30
N GLY A 301 -77.20 -21.71 -12.01
CA GLY A 301 -78.53 -21.38 -11.53
C GLY A 301 -79.36 -21.00 -12.74
N GLU A 302 -80.27 -21.89 -13.15
CA GLU A 302 -81.40 -21.54 -14.00
C GLU A 302 -82.11 -20.32 -13.40
N ARG A 303 -81.90 -19.15 -13.99
CA ARG A 303 -82.80 -18.01 -13.85
C ARG A 303 -83.40 -17.76 -15.22
N SER A 304 -84.64 -18.20 -15.38
CA SER A 304 -85.53 -17.86 -16.46
C SER A 304 -85.64 -16.33 -16.55
N ILE A 305 -85.21 -15.78 -17.68
CA ILE A 305 -85.42 -14.38 -18.03
C ILE A 305 -86.84 -14.26 -18.58
N SER A 306 -87.75 -13.73 -17.76
CA SER A 306 -89.11 -13.34 -18.16
C SER A 306 -89.04 -12.10 -19.05
N TYR A 307 -89.47 -12.24 -20.31
CA TYR A 307 -89.68 -11.12 -21.21
C TYR A 307 -91.07 -10.53 -20.95
N TYR A 308 -91.12 -9.29 -20.47
CA TYR A 308 -92.33 -8.47 -20.51
C TYR A 308 -92.66 -8.12 -21.97
N SER A 309 -93.80 -8.58 -22.46
CA SER A 309 -94.39 -8.07 -23.70
C SER A 309 -95.09 -6.74 -23.41
N LYS A 310 -94.74 -5.70 -24.17
CA LYS A 310 -95.47 -4.44 -24.24
C LYS A 310 -96.79 -4.68 -24.97
N THR A 311 -97.90 -4.46 -24.28
CA THR A 311 -99.23 -4.24 -24.86
C THR A 311 -99.24 -3.09 -25.86
N ARG A 312 -99.96 -3.26 -26.98
CA ARG A 312 -100.74 -2.18 -27.62
C ARG A 312 -101.76 -2.73 -28.62
N ALA A 313 -102.98 -2.19 -28.47
CA ALA A 313 -104.17 -2.20 -29.33
C ALA A 313 -104.91 -3.54 -29.50
#